data_AF-A0AAV5S8H9-F1
#
_entry.id   AF-A0AAV5S8H9-F1
#
_cell.length_a   1.000
_cell.length_b   1.000
_cell.length_c   1.000
_cell.angle_alpha   90.00
_cell.angle_beta   90.00
_cell.angle_gamma   90.00
#
_symmetry.space_group_name_H-M   'P 1'
#
loop_
_entity.id
_entity.type
_entity.pdbx_description
1 polymer ?
#
loop_
_entity_poly.entity_id
_entity_poly.type
_entity_poly.pdbx_seq_one_letter_code
_entity_poly.pdbx_strand_id
1 'polypeptide(L)'
;MEVTRTYNITKKSPSSTIIVVKIVDINNSECVQSIRNYVSRQQLSTSNKNLKIGQLATAALGTIINEQLRESKYHHALNITLNLYDRYPSLWFWNNCLFNALQEYPQSRTEGHNFVVTFQTDIDRQQYFDDSSTLRKFKTSIIPPLASEVPDDTVEYQTKVALLHIYNTFGMDDSEMGEIITRCSSLQKVLQEIGEIV
;
A
#
# COMPACT_ATOMS: atom_id res chain seq x y z
N MET A 1 10.52 -14.41 -6.17
CA MET A 1 10.19 -13.71 -4.90
C MET A 1 9.94 -14.79 -3.88
N GLU A 2 10.38 -14.58 -2.67
CA GLU A 2 10.31 -15.58 -1.60
C GLU A 2 9.84 -14.92 -0.31
N VAL A 3 8.91 -15.55 0.40
CA VAL A 3 8.51 -15.12 1.74
C VAL A 3 9.61 -15.48 2.72
N THR A 4 10.22 -14.49 3.36
CA THR A 4 11.30 -14.70 4.33
C THR A 4 10.79 -14.74 5.76
N ARG A 5 9.68 -14.05 6.06
CA ARG A 5 9.09 -14.02 7.40
C ARG A 5 7.62 -13.63 7.32
N THR A 6 6.79 -14.25 8.16
CA THR A 6 5.38 -13.89 8.34
C THR A 6 5.11 -13.69 9.82
N TYR A 7 4.44 -12.60 10.18
CA TYR A 7 4.05 -12.31 11.56
C TYR A 7 2.80 -11.44 11.63
N ASN A 8 2.13 -11.44 12.77
CA ASN A 8 0.93 -10.64 12.98
C ASN A 8 1.25 -9.45 13.87
N ILE A 9 0.70 -8.29 13.53
CA ILE A 9 0.61 -7.14 14.42
C ILE A 9 -0.85 -6.95 14.83
N THR A 10 -1.06 -6.59 16.10
CA THR A 10 -2.39 -6.36 16.64
C THR A 10 -2.59 -4.88 16.90
N LYS A 11 -3.67 -4.32 16.34
CA LYS A 11 -4.10 -2.95 16.55
C LYS A 11 -5.35 -2.98 17.43
N LYS A 12 -5.31 -2.30 18.58
CA LYS A 12 -6.54 -2.01 19.34
C LYS A 12 -7.20 -0.79 18.71
N SER A 13 -8.40 -0.95 18.17
CA SER A 13 -9.21 0.19 17.74
C SER A 13 -9.75 0.95 18.97
N PRO A 14 -10.13 2.23 18.82
CA PRO A 14 -10.83 2.98 19.86
C PRO A 14 -12.13 2.31 20.32
N SER A 15 -12.75 1.50 19.45
CA SER A 15 -13.96 0.71 19.74
C SER A 15 -13.69 -0.63 20.45
N SER A 16 -12.45 -0.88 20.91
CA SER A 16 -12.02 -2.15 21.54
C SER A 16 -12.00 -3.37 20.62
N THR A 17 -12.14 -3.18 19.30
CA THR A 17 -11.96 -4.24 18.31
C THR A 17 -10.47 -4.47 18.07
N ILE A 18 -10.01 -5.72 18.16
CA ILE A 18 -8.64 -6.09 17.81
C ILE A 18 -8.60 -6.32 16.30
N ILE A 19 -7.91 -5.45 15.58
CA ILE A 19 -7.60 -5.63 14.16
C ILE A 19 -6.26 -6.36 14.08
N VAL A 20 -6.24 -7.49 13.40
CA VAL A 20 -5.01 -8.23 13.11
C VAL A 20 -4.56 -7.87 11.71
N VAL A 21 -3.34 -7.34 11.59
CA VAL A 21 -2.68 -7.12 10.30
C VAL A 21 -1.60 -8.18 10.16
N LYS A 22 -1.68 -8.99 9.10
CA LYS A 22 -0.65 -9.96 8.74
C LYS A 22 0.44 -9.23 7.97
N ILE A 23 1.68 -9.35 8.43
CA ILE A 23 2.86 -8.80 7.76
C ILE A 23 3.62 -9.97 7.14
N VAL A 24 3.97 -9.81 5.87
CA VAL A 24 4.67 -10.80 5.05
C VAL A 24 5.92 -10.15 4.47
N ASP A 25 7.08 -10.43 5.07
CA ASP A 25 8.37 -10.00 4.57
C ASP A 25 8.79 -10.88 3.40
N ILE A 26 9.19 -10.22 2.31
CA ILE A 26 9.47 -10.85 1.02
C ILE A 26 10.84 -10.41 0.53
N ASN A 27 11.70 -11.37 0.22
CA ASN A 27 12.89 -11.14 -0.57
C ASN A 27 12.53 -11.09 -2.06
N ASN A 28 12.60 -9.89 -2.62
CA ASN A 28 12.36 -9.62 -4.05
C ASN A 28 13.64 -9.39 -4.86
N SER A 29 14.83 -9.62 -4.29
CA SER A 29 16.12 -9.28 -4.92
C SER A 29 16.30 -9.91 -6.31
N GLU A 30 15.92 -11.19 -6.49
CA GLU A 30 16.03 -11.86 -7.79
C GLU A 30 15.08 -11.29 -8.85
N CYS A 31 13.85 -10.94 -8.44
CA CYS A 31 12.87 -10.30 -9.31
C CYS A 31 13.40 -8.93 -9.76
N VAL A 32 13.91 -8.16 -8.80
CA VAL A 32 14.50 -6.86 -9.06
C VAL A 32 15.73 -6.96 -9.96
N GLN A 33 16.60 -7.95 -9.74
CA GLN A 33 17.75 -8.19 -10.60
C GLN A 33 17.32 -8.52 -12.03
N SER A 34 16.26 -9.32 -12.19
CA SER A 34 15.68 -9.64 -13.49
C SER A 34 15.14 -8.39 -14.19
N ILE A 35 14.46 -7.50 -13.44
CA ILE A 35 13.99 -6.21 -13.94
C ILE A 35 15.18 -5.33 -14.37
N ARG A 36 16.20 -5.17 -13.53
CA ARG A 36 17.42 -4.38 -13.84
C ARG A 36 18.14 -4.91 -15.07
N ASN A 37 18.29 -6.22 -15.19
CA ASN A 37 18.85 -6.88 -16.36
C ASN A 37 18.01 -6.61 -17.62
N TYR A 38 16.68 -6.58 -17.50
CA TYR A 38 15.80 -6.30 -18.62
C TYR A 38 15.89 -4.83 -19.09
N VAL A 39 15.95 -3.88 -18.14
CA VAL A 39 16.11 -2.45 -18.42
C VAL A 39 17.42 -2.17 -19.14
N SER A 40 18.51 -2.82 -18.71
CA SER A 40 19.88 -2.60 -19.21
C SER A 40 20.18 -3.27 -20.56
N ARG A 41 19.53 -4.40 -20.90
CA ARG A 41 19.92 -5.23 -22.06
C ARG A 41 19.18 -4.96 -23.37
N GLN A 42 18.09 -4.19 -23.38
CA GLN A 42 17.21 -4.13 -24.56
C GLN A 42 17.11 -2.75 -25.25
N GLN A 43 17.18 -2.75 -26.58
CA GLN A 43 16.84 -1.64 -27.49
C GLN A 43 15.32 -1.50 -27.72
N LEU A 44 14.49 -1.81 -26.73
CA LEU A 44 13.04 -1.60 -26.83
C LEU A 44 12.68 -0.14 -26.55
N SER A 45 11.58 0.34 -27.16
CA SER A 45 10.96 1.60 -26.77
C SER A 45 10.53 1.57 -25.29
N THR A 46 10.54 2.74 -24.64
CA THR A 46 10.25 2.89 -23.21
C THR A 46 8.91 2.26 -22.79
N SER A 47 7.87 2.39 -23.63
CA SER A 47 6.53 1.83 -23.36
C SER A 47 6.54 0.30 -23.30
N ASN A 48 7.29 -0.37 -24.19
CA ASN A 48 7.39 -1.83 -24.20
C ASN A 48 8.22 -2.36 -23.02
N LYS A 49 9.20 -1.57 -22.55
CA LYS A 49 9.96 -1.87 -21.33
C LYS A 49 9.05 -1.84 -20.10
N ASN A 50 8.29 -0.77 -19.92
CA ASN A 50 7.40 -0.60 -18.76
C ASN A 50 6.32 -1.68 -18.71
N LEU A 51 5.73 -2.03 -19.86
CA LEU A 51 4.75 -3.11 -19.93
C LEU A 51 5.34 -4.45 -19.48
N LYS A 52 6.53 -4.82 -19.99
CA LYS A 52 7.13 -6.12 -19.66
C LYS A 52 7.59 -6.21 -18.21
N ILE A 53 8.15 -5.12 -17.68
CA ILE A 53 8.53 -5.02 -16.26
C ILE A 53 7.28 -5.14 -15.38
N GLY A 54 6.18 -4.47 -15.76
CA GLY A 54 4.89 -4.57 -15.09
C GLY A 54 4.36 -6.00 -15.06
N GLN A 55 4.43 -6.72 -16.19
CA GLN A 55 4.02 -8.14 -16.25
C GLN A 55 4.86 -9.04 -15.32
N LEU A 56 6.18 -8.87 -15.29
CA LEU A 56 7.07 -9.65 -14.41
C LEU A 56 6.77 -9.40 -12.94
N ALA A 57 6.62 -8.13 -12.55
CA ALA A 57 6.29 -7.73 -11.19
C ALA A 57 4.89 -8.24 -10.77
N THR A 58 3.90 -8.09 -11.65
CA THR A 58 2.52 -8.53 -11.44
C THR A 58 2.45 -10.05 -11.23
N ALA A 59 3.10 -10.85 -12.09
CA ALA A 59 3.13 -12.30 -11.95
C ALA A 59 3.84 -12.75 -10.65
N ALA A 60 4.95 -12.09 -10.30
CA ALA A 60 5.67 -12.39 -9.07
C ALA A 60 4.82 -12.10 -7.82
N LEU A 61 4.14 -10.95 -7.78
CA LEU A 61 3.19 -10.61 -6.71
C LEU A 61 2.00 -11.56 -6.67
N GLY A 62 1.44 -11.93 -7.83
CA GLY A 62 0.32 -12.87 -7.93
C GLY A 62 0.63 -14.23 -7.31
N THR A 63 1.87 -14.70 -7.46
CA THR A 63 2.34 -15.95 -6.82
C THR A 63 2.26 -15.84 -5.30
N ILE A 64 2.75 -14.72 -4.73
CA ILE A 64 2.70 -14.46 -3.29
C ILE A 64 1.26 -14.30 -2.80
N ILE A 65 0.42 -13.54 -3.52
CA ILE A 65 -1.01 -13.37 -3.16
C ILE A 65 -1.70 -14.72 -3.09
N ASN A 66 -1.54 -15.56 -4.10
CA ASN A 66 -2.17 -16.88 -4.15
C ASN A 66 -1.73 -17.78 -2.99
N GLU A 67 -0.45 -17.74 -2.63
CA GLU A 67 0.07 -18.42 -1.44
C GLU A 67 -0.60 -17.91 -0.17
N GLN A 68 -0.68 -16.58 0.01
CA GLN A 68 -1.29 -15.97 1.19
C GLN A 68 -2.78 -16.25 1.30
N LEU A 69 -3.52 -16.25 0.19
CA LEU A 69 -4.95 -16.60 0.16
C LEU A 69 -5.18 -18.08 0.50
N ARG A 70 -4.30 -18.97 0.04
CA ARG A 70 -4.36 -20.40 0.40
C ARG A 70 -4.12 -20.62 1.89
N GLU A 71 -3.18 -19.90 2.47
CA GLU A 71 -2.94 -19.92 3.91
C GLU A 71 -4.09 -19.29 4.71
N SER A 72 -4.79 -18.30 4.15
CA SER A 72 -5.87 -17.57 4.85
C SER A 72 -7.26 -18.18 4.70
N LYS A 73 -7.40 -19.34 4.05
CA LYS A 73 -8.68 -20.00 3.70
C LYS A 73 -9.65 -20.22 4.88
N TYR A 74 -9.18 -20.16 6.12
CA TYR A 74 -9.98 -20.37 7.34
C TYR A 74 -10.05 -19.12 8.24
N HIS A 75 -9.51 -17.99 7.81
CA HIS A 75 -9.49 -16.75 8.57
C HIS A 75 -10.56 -15.77 8.05
N HIS A 76 -11.13 -14.97 8.95
CA HIS A 76 -11.95 -13.81 8.59
C HIS A 76 -11.14 -12.80 7.75
N ALA A 77 -11.80 -11.81 7.15
CA ALA A 77 -11.19 -10.69 6.43
C ALA A 77 -9.88 -10.21 7.11
N LEU A 78 -8.76 -10.29 6.38
CA LEU A 78 -7.42 -9.92 6.87
C LEU A 78 -6.89 -8.72 6.11
N ASN A 79 -6.21 -7.83 6.83
CA ASN A 79 -5.33 -6.84 6.23
C ASN A 79 -3.93 -7.44 6.12
N ILE A 80 -3.41 -7.58 4.90
CA ILE A 80 -2.14 -8.23 4.58
C ILE A 80 -1.18 -7.19 3.99
N THR A 81 -0.04 -7.00 4.66
CA THR A 81 1.03 -6.12 4.19
C THR A 81 2.15 -6.96 3.60
N LEU A 82 2.44 -6.75 2.31
CA LEU A 82 3.56 -7.35 1.60
C LEU A 82 4.78 -6.42 1.69
N ASN A 83 5.78 -6.81 2.46
CA ASN A 83 6.97 -6.02 2.75
C ASN A 83 8.14 -6.44 1.85
N LEU A 84 8.42 -5.66 0.81
CA LEU A 84 9.51 -5.95 -0.12
C LEU A 84 10.86 -5.50 0.46
N TYR A 85 11.89 -6.33 0.28
CA TYR A 85 13.26 -6.05 0.72
C TYR A 85 13.97 -5.00 -0.15
N ASP A 86 14.07 -5.22 -1.45
CA ASP A 86 14.68 -4.30 -2.41
C ASP A 86 13.64 -3.26 -2.85
N ARG A 87 14.02 -1.97 -2.74
CA ARG A 87 13.16 -0.79 -2.92
C ARG A 87 12.97 -0.36 -4.37
N TYR A 88 13.54 -1.09 -5.32
CA TYR A 88 13.39 -0.81 -6.74
C TYR A 88 12.39 -1.78 -7.40
N PRO A 89 11.53 -1.32 -8.33
CA PRO A 89 11.17 0.06 -8.65
C PRO A 89 10.39 0.75 -7.51
N SER A 90 9.95 1.99 -7.72
CA SER A 90 9.25 2.78 -6.70
C SER A 90 8.02 2.09 -6.09
N LEU A 91 7.63 2.51 -4.89
CA LEU A 91 6.50 1.91 -4.17
C LEU A 91 5.17 2.01 -4.94
N TRP A 92 4.97 3.13 -5.64
CA TRP A 92 3.82 3.35 -6.53
C TRP A 92 3.74 2.28 -7.63
N PHE A 93 4.88 1.99 -8.26
CA PHE A 93 4.95 0.98 -9.31
C PHE A 93 4.53 -0.39 -8.79
N TRP A 94 5.02 -0.77 -7.61
CA TRP A 94 4.65 -2.04 -6.98
C TRP A 94 3.16 -2.12 -6.61
N ASN A 95 2.59 -1.04 -6.06
CA ASN A 95 1.16 -1.03 -5.73
C ASN A 95 0.25 -1.05 -6.98
N ASN A 96 0.69 -0.48 -8.11
CA ASN A 96 -0.01 -0.66 -9.38
C ASN A 96 0.05 -2.12 -9.88
N CYS A 97 1.21 -2.76 -9.77
CA CYS A 97 1.34 -4.17 -10.12
C CYS A 97 0.51 -5.06 -9.19
N LEU A 98 0.42 -4.70 -7.90
CA LEU A 98 -0.47 -5.36 -6.94
C LEU A 98 -1.93 -5.24 -7.38
N PHE A 99 -2.38 -4.04 -7.74
CA PHE A 99 -3.75 -3.81 -8.19
C PHE A 99 -4.10 -4.68 -9.41
N ASN A 100 -3.18 -4.80 -10.37
CA ASN A 100 -3.34 -5.66 -11.54
C ASN A 100 -3.36 -7.14 -11.14
N ALA A 101 -2.46 -7.58 -10.27
CA ALA A 101 -2.40 -8.97 -9.82
C ALA A 101 -3.70 -9.37 -9.11
N LEU A 102 -4.26 -8.50 -8.26
CA LEU A 102 -5.52 -8.76 -7.55
C LEU A 102 -6.73 -8.91 -8.48
N GLN A 103 -6.69 -8.40 -9.72
CA GLN A 103 -7.78 -8.64 -10.68
C GLN A 103 -7.88 -10.13 -11.06
N GLU A 104 -6.77 -10.87 -10.99
CA GLU A 104 -6.72 -12.31 -11.29
C GLU A 104 -7.25 -13.16 -10.11
N TYR A 105 -7.44 -12.57 -8.93
CA TYR A 105 -7.89 -13.25 -7.71
C TYR A 105 -9.17 -12.62 -7.15
N PRO A 106 -10.31 -12.73 -7.85
CA PRO A 106 -11.56 -12.13 -7.39
C PRO A 106 -12.01 -12.66 -6.03
N GLN A 107 -11.59 -13.87 -5.63
CA GLN A 107 -11.87 -14.41 -4.29
C GLN A 107 -11.31 -13.53 -3.16
N SER A 108 -10.19 -12.82 -3.38
CA SER A 108 -9.62 -11.91 -2.37
C SER A 108 -10.61 -10.82 -1.95
N ARG A 109 -11.40 -10.30 -2.92
CA ARG A 109 -12.40 -9.26 -2.68
C ARG A 109 -13.64 -9.81 -1.98
N THR A 110 -14.07 -11.02 -2.34
CA THR A 110 -15.26 -11.65 -1.73
C THR A 110 -14.99 -12.11 -0.30
N GLU A 111 -13.75 -12.48 0.01
CA GLU A 111 -13.31 -12.89 1.35
C GLU A 111 -12.91 -11.70 2.24
N GLY A 112 -12.91 -10.47 1.68
CA GLY A 112 -12.62 -9.23 2.40
C GLY A 112 -11.14 -9.06 2.74
N HIS A 113 -10.24 -9.74 2.04
CA HIS A 113 -8.81 -9.59 2.24
C HIS A 113 -8.29 -8.32 1.55
N ASN A 114 -7.63 -7.46 2.31
CA ASN A 114 -6.99 -6.24 1.80
C ASN A 114 -5.48 -6.45 1.69
N PHE A 115 -4.89 -6.08 0.57
CA PHE A 115 -3.45 -6.18 0.35
C PHE A 115 -2.85 -4.79 0.14
N VAL A 116 -1.64 -4.58 0.66
CA VAL A 116 -0.83 -3.39 0.38
C VAL A 116 0.64 -3.77 0.27
N VAL A 117 1.37 -3.16 -0.66
CA VAL A 117 2.83 -3.30 -0.71
C VAL A 117 3.47 -2.16 0.07
N THR A 118 4.48 -2.49 0.88
CA THR A 118 5.40 -1.53 1.51
C THR A 118 6.84 -2.04 1.42
N PHE A 119 7.82 -1.26 1.90
CA PHE A 119 9.21 -1.70 1.99
C PHE A 119 9.60 -2.07 3.41
N GLN A 120 10.49 -3.05 3.55
CA GLN A 120 11.07 -3.41 4.84
C GLN A 120 11.85 -2.24 5.42
N THR A 121 11.73 -2.08 6.74
CA THR A 121 12.38 -1.05 7.54
C THR A 121 12.84 -1.67 8.84
N ASP A 122 13.95 -1.18 9.40
CA ASP A 122 14.43 -1.62 10.72
C ASP A 122 13.55 -1.10 11.87
N ILE A 123 12.58 -0.23 11.57
CA ILE A 123 11.63 0.32 12.54
C ILE A 123 10.63 -0.76 12.96
N ASP A 124 10.47 -0.92 14.28
CA ASP A 124 9.39 -1.74 14.84
C ASP A 124 8.03 -1.08 14.55
N ARG A 125 7.28 -1.71 13.64
CA ARG A 125 5.96 -1.23 13.23
C ARG A 125 4.93 -1.35 14.34
N GLN A 126 5.04 -2.34 15.23
CA GLN A 126 4.13 -2.47 16.36
C GLN A 126 4.29 -1.27 17.29
N GLN A 127 5.53 -0.90 17.62
CA GLN A 127 5.84 0.28 18.42
C GLN A 127 5.32 1.58 17.74
N TYR A 128 5.53 1.73 16.43
CA TYR A 128 5.00 2.89 15.70
C TYR A 128 3.46 2.97 15.77
N PHE A 129 2.76 1.84 15.67
CA PHE A 129 1.31 1.80 15.80
C PHE A 129 0.82 2.16 17.21
N ASP A 130 1.53 1.71 18.24
CA ASP A 130 1.15 1.91 19.63
C ASP A 130 1.42 3.36 20.09
N ASP A 131 2.56 3.94 19.67
CA ASP A 131 3.10 5.17 20.25
C ASP A 131 3.06 6.42 19.36
N SER A 132 2.74 6.28 18.06
CA SER A 132 2.81 7.44 17.14
C SER A 132 1.69 8.45 17.40
N SER A 133 2.04 9.50 18.15
CA SER A 133 1.18 10.67 18.37
C SER A 133 0.80 11.38 17.07
N THR A 134 1.68 11.34 16.05
CA THR A 134 1.43 11.89 14.71
C THR A 134 0.39 11.08 13.96
N LEU A 135 0.47 9.74 13.99
CA LEU A 135 -0.56 8.87 13.40
C LEU A 135 -1.91 9.07 14.09
N ARG A 136 -1.90 9.22 15.42
CA ARG A 136 -3.11 9.50 16.21
C ARG A 136 -3.73 10.85 15.82
N LYS A 137 -2.93 11.91 15.78
CA LYS A 137 -3.37 13.25 15.36
C LYS A 137 -3.92 13.23 13.95
N PHE A 138 -3.20 12.62 13.01
CA PHE A 138 -3.62 12.48 11.62
C PHE A 138 -4.99 11.79 11.53
N LYS A 139 -5.15 10.61 12.15
CA LYS A 139 -6.44 9.90 12.22
C LYS A 139 -7.58 10.77 12.74
N THR A 140 -7.36 11.48 13.85
CA THR A 140 -8.36 12.39 14.42
C THR A 140 -8.73 13.54 13.48
N SER A 141 -7.81 13.99 12.62
CA SER A 141 -8.06 15.08 11.67
C SER A 141 -8.73 14.65 10.35
N ILE A 142 -8.59 13.39 9.92
CA ILE A 142 -9.23 12.87 8.68
C ILE A 142 -10.53 12.10 8.90
N ILE A 143 -10.78 11.60 10.12
CA ILE A 143 -12.06 10.96 10.47
C ILE A 143 -12.97 12.04 11.07
N PRO A 144 -14.04 12.49 10.38
CA PRO A 144 -14.93 13.49 10.94
C PRO A 144 -15.60 12.90 12.19
N PRO A 145 -15.75 13.68 13.27
CA PRO A 145 -16.46 13.22 14.45
C PRO A 145 -17.95 13.27 14.12
N LEU A 146 -18.55 12.16 13.66
CA LEU A 146 -19.90 11.72 14.02
C LEU A 146 -20.37 10.47 13.25
N ALA A 147 -20.80 9.48 14.05
CA ALA A 147 -21.92 8.57 13.82
C ALA A 147 -22.10 7.97 12.42
N SER A 148 -21.39 6.89 12.11
CA SER A 148 -21.91 5.85 11.19
C SER A 148 -21.07 4.58 11.26
N GLU A 149 -21.75 3.44 11.20
CA GLU A 149 -21.30 2.04 11.31
C GLU A 149 -20.42 1.57 10.12
N VAL A 150 -19.65 2.46 9.50
CA VAL A 150 -18.71 2.08 8.43
C VAL A 150 -17.36 1.76 9.09
N PRO A 151 -16.76 0.57 8.85
CA PRO A 151 -15.46 0.24 9.41
C PRO A 151 -14.44 1.33 9.06
N ASP A 152 -13.89 1.93 10.11
CA ASP A 152 -12.91 3.03 10.14
C ASP A 152 -11.77 2.85 9.10
N ASP A 153 -11.40 1.61 8.82
CA ASP A 153 -10.33 1.25 7.88
C ASP A 153 -10.70 1.47 6.38
N THR A 154 -11.99 1.43 6.02
CA THR A 154 -12.45 1.68 4.63
C THR A 154 -12.26 3.15 4.26
N VAL A 155 -12.55 4.04 5.20
CA VAL A 155 -12.43 5.50 5.03
C VAL A 155 -10.96 5.90 4.96
N GLU A 156 -10.09 5.28 5.77
CA GLU A 156 -8.64 5.49 5.73
C GLU A 156 -8.06 5.11 4.36
N TYR A 157 -8.44 3.94 3.84
CA TYR A 157 -7.98 3.46 2.54
C TYR A 157 -8.44 4.39 1.40
N GLN A 158 -9.73 4.77 1.38
CA GLN A 158 -10.27 5.67 0.37
C GLN A 158 -9.60 7.05 0.39
N THR A 159 -9.30 7.57 1.57
CA THR A 159 -8.60 8.86 1.73
C THR A 159 -7.18 8.80 1.18
N LYS A 160 -6.43 7.72 1.50
CA LYS A 160 -5.08 7.50 0.95
C LYS A 160 -5.08 7.41 -0.56
N VAL A 161 -6.04 6.66 -1.14
CA VAL A 161 -6.17 6.52 -2.59
C VAL A 161 -6.51 7.86 -3.25
N ALA A 162 -7.41 8.65 -2.67
CA ALA A 162 -7.78 9.96 -3.19
C ALA A 162 -6.59 10.94 -3.18
N LEU A 163 -5.83 10.98 -2.09
CA LEU A 163 -4.63 11.82 -1.99
C LEU A 163 -3.58 11.43 -3.03
N LEU A 164 -3.26 10.13 -3.14
CA LEU A 164 -2.33 9.62 -4.15
C LEU A 164 -2.77 9.95 -5.58
N HIS A 165 -4.08 9.91 -5.86
CA HIS A 165 -4.61 10.28 -7.16
C HIS A 165 -4.43 11.77 -7.46
N ILE A 166 -4.72 12.64 -6.50
CA ILE A 166 -4.52 14.09 -6.61
C ILE A 166 -3.04 14.38 -6.89
N TYR A 167 -2.12 13.86 -6.08
CA TYR A 167 -0.69 14.10 -6.25
C TYR A 167 -0.16 13.64 -7.61
N ASN A 168 -0.66 12.50 -8.09
CA ASN A 168 -0.30 11.98 -9.40
C ASN A 168 -0.82 12.87 -10.55
N THR A 169 -2.00 13.45 -10.42
CA THR A 169 -2.55 14.38 -11.42
C THR A 169 -1.77 15.68 -11.50
N PHE A 170 -1.20 16.15 -10.38
CA PHE A 170 -0.48 17.43 -10.31
C PHE A 170 1.05 17.31 -10.29
N GLY A 171 1.60 16.09 -10.31
CA GLY A 171 3.05 15.85 -10.43
C GLY A 171 3.87 16.22 -9.19
N MET A 172 3.26 16.14 -8.00
CA MET A 172 3.88 16.57 -6.73
C MET A 172 4.84 15.53 -6.17
N ASP A 173 5.90 15.99 -5.49
CA ASP A 173 6.85 15.12 -4.80
C ASP A 173 6.49 14.85 -3.33
N ASP A 174 7.21 13.92 -2.69
CA ASP A 174 6.95 13.49 -1.31
C ASP A 174 7.13 14.62 -0.27
N SER A 175 7.96 15.63 -0.57
CA SER A 175 8.20 16.77 0.32
C SER A 175 7.02 17.75 0.26
N GLU A 176 6.56 18.07 -0.95
CA GLU A 176 5.39 18.92 -1.20
C GLU A 176 4.11 18.28 -0.62
N MET A 177 4.00 16.95 -0.75
CA MET A 177 2.93 16.15 -0.14
C MET A 177 2.95 16.27 1.39
N GLY A 178 4.14 16.18 2.00
CA GLY A 178 4.30 16.35 3.44
C GLY A 178 3.81 17.72 3.92
N GLU A 179 4.14 18.78 3.20
CA GLU A 179 3.71 20.13 3.52
C GLU A 179 2.19 20.31 3.41
N ILE A 180 1.57 19.86 2.31
CA ILE A 180 0.13 20.01 2.10
C ILE A 180 -0.67 19.22 3.14
N ILE A 181 -0.25 17.99 3.44
CA ILE A 181 -0.91 17.16 4.47
C ILE A 181 -0.81 17.80 5.86
N THR A 182 0.27 18.52 6.16
CA THR A 182 0.40 19.23 7.44
C THR A 182 -0.47 20.48 7.55
N ARG A 183 -0.88 21.08 6.43
CA ARG A 183 -1.66 22.34 6.38
C ARG A 183 -3.14 22.11 6.13
N CYS A 184 -3.50 21.03 5.44
CA CYS A 184 -4.88 20.72 5.06
C CYS A 184 -5.56 19.76 6.04
N SER A 185 -6.74 20.13 6.52
CA SER A 185 -7.57 19.31 7.42
C SER A 185 -8.64 18.48 6.71
N SER A 186 -8.72 18.49 5.37
CA SER A 186 -9.68 17.71 4.59
C SER A 186 -9.26 17.61 3.11
N LEU A 187 -9.73 16.59 2.40
CA LEU A 187 -9.55 16.44 0.94
C LEU A 187 -10.07 17.65 0.16
N GLN A 188 -11.15 18.28 0.63
CA GLN A 188 -11.74 19.45 -0.01
C GLN A 188 -10.82 20.67 0.08
N LYS A 189 -10.11 20.83 1.20
CA LYS A 189 -9.09 21.89 1.35
C LYS A 189 -7.85 21.60 0.49
N VAL A 190 -7.44 20.34 0.37
CA VAL A 190 -6.33 19.94 -0.53
C VAL A 190 -6.64 20.34 -1.97
N LEU A 191 -7.87 20.08 -2.44
CA LEU A 191 -8.30 20.45 -3.79
C LEU A 191 -8.40 21.97 -3.99
N GLN A 192 -8.78 22.73 -2.95
CA GLN A 192 -8.80 24.19 -3.00
C GLN A 192 -7.39 24.78 -3.07
N GLU A 193 -6.48 24.32 -2.21
CA GLU A 193 -5.09 24.81 -2.16
C GLU A 193 -4.36 24.51 -3.47
N ILE A 194 -4.57 23.34 -4.07
CA ILE A 194 -4.00 23.01 -5.38
C ILE A 194 -4.66 23.83 -6.51
N GLY A 195 -5.97 24.10 -6.42
CA GLY A 195 -6.67 24.95 -7.38
C GLY A 195 -6.26 26.44 -7.33
N GLU A 196 -5.63 26.90 -6.26
CA GLU A 196 -5.01 28.23 -6.14
C GLU A 196 -3.56 28.26 -6.63
N ILE A 197 -2.90 27.09 -6.75
CA ILE A 197 -1.51 26.93 -7.21
C ILE A 197 -1.43 26.77 -8.74
N VAL A 198 -2.52 26.41 -9.42
CA VAL A 198 -2.64 26.20 -10.88
C VAL A 198 -3.17 27.43 -11.61
#